data_AF-A0A1Q7REF6-F1
#
_entry.id   AF-A0A1Q7REF6-F1
#
_cell.length_a   1.000
_cell.length_b   1.000
_cell.length_c   1.000
_cell.angle_alpha   90.00
_cell.angle_beta   90.00
_cell.angle_gamma   90.00
#
_symmetry.space_group_name_H-M   'P 1'
#
loop_
_entity.id
_entity.type
_entity.pdbx_description
1 polymer ?
#
loop_
_entity_poly.entity_id
_entity_poly.type
_entity_poly.pdbx_seq_one_letter_code
_entity_poly.pdbx_strand_id
1 'polypeptide(L)'
;MVTRGGRYLLRRRSNRDLMHGLWELPAVRRGGRSDGLRLAVGRSVATVRHSITYRRLHVSVHPARLLAEPPRGGYRFVAPADLDRLPTSSLVRKVLAALV
;
A
#
# COMPACT_ATOMS: atom_id res chain seq x y z
N MET A 1 2.79 4.77 3.04
CA MET A 1 2.75 5.30 1.68
C MET A 1 4.16 5.65 1.25
N VAL A 2 4.63 5.06 0.16
CA VAL A 2 5.93 5.37 -0.44
C VAL A 2 5.68 6.13 -1.73
N THR A 3 6.33 7.28 -1.89
CA THR A 3 6.20 8.12 -3.09
C THR A 3 7.56 8.34 -3.76
N ARG A 4 7.55 8.44 -5.09
CA ARG A 4 8.72 8.84 -5.91
C ARG A 4 8.24 9.62 -7.12
N GLY A 5 8.62 10.90 -7.22
CA GLY A 5 8.21 11.77 -8.34
C GLY A 5 6.68 11.86 -8.51
N GLY A 6 5.94 12.04 -7.41
CA GLY A 6 4.47 12.11 -7.41
C GLY A 6 3.76 10.77 -7.66
N ARG A 7 4.48 9.66 -7.85
CA ARG A 7 3.92 8.32 -8.02
C ARG A 7 3.92 7.54 -6.72
N TYR A 8 2.92 6.69 -6.53
CA TYR A 8 2.80 5.80 -5.38
C TYR A 8 3.38 4.43 -5.69
N LEU A 9 4.15 3.87 -4.77
CA LEU A 9 4.57 2.47 -4.86
C LEU A 9 3.38 1.57 -4.51
N LEU A 10 2.99 0.72 -5.45
CA LEU A 10 2.02 -0.35 -5.25
C LEU A 10 2.69 -1.72 -5.38
N ARG A 11 2.10 -2.71 -4.75
CA ARG A 11 2.43 -4.13 -4.90
C ARG A 11 1.27 -4.91 -5.47
N ARG A 12 1.52 -5.82 -6.39
CA ARG A 12 0.56 -6.80 -6.89
C ARG A 12 0.57 -8.01 -5.97
N ARG A 13 -0.59 -8.40 -5.46
CA ARG A 13 -0.74 -9.57 -4.59
C ARG A 13 -0.44 -10.84 -5.40
N SER A 14 0.65 -11.52 -5.07
CA SER A 14 1.14 -12.75 -5.73
C SER A 14 0.64 -14.04 -5.07
N ASN A 15 0.16 -14.00 -3.83
CA ASN A 15 -0.41 -15.19 -3.17
C ASN A 15 -1.73 -15.59 -3.83
N ARG A 16 -1.96 -16.91 -3.98
CA ARG A 16 -3.24 -17.51 -4.43
C ARG A 16 -4.40 -17.34 -3.44
N ASP A 17 -4.21 -16.55 -2.39
CA ASP A 17 -5.22 -16.25 -1.38
C ASP A 17 -6.21 -15.18 -1.84
N LEU A 18 -7.10 -14.79 -0.93
CA LEU A 18 -8.02 -13.66 -1.06
C LEU A 18 -7.36 -12.44 -1.73
N MET A 19 -8.03 -11.92 -2.76
CA MET A 19 -7.64 -10.72 -3.54
C MET A 19 -6.37 -10.90 -4.39
N HIS A 20 -6.09 -12.12 -4.86
CA HIS A 20 -5.03 -12.38 -5.85
C HIS A 20 -5.12 -11.43 -7.06
N GLY A 21 -3.96 -10.94 -7.52
CA GLY A 21 -3.85 -10.09 -8.71
C GLY A 21 -4.20 -8.62 -8.50
N LEU A 22 -4.80 -8.25 -7.36
CA LEU A 22 -5.07 -6.85 -7.01
C LEU A 22 -3.80 -6.09 -6.64
N TRP A 23 -3.81 -4.79 -6.95
CA TRP A 23 -2.78 -3.86 -6.56
C TRP A 23 -3.10 -3.22 -5.22
N GLU A 24 -2.16 -3.29 -4.29
CA GLU A 24 -2.27 -2.79 -2.92
C GLU A 24 -1.14 -1.82 -2.59
N LEU A 25 -1.38 -0.94 -1.63
CA LEU A 25 -0.28 -0.22 -0.98
C LEU A 25 0.57 -1.20 -0.17
N PRO A 26 1.90 -1.03 -0.12
CA PRO A 26 2.75 -1.75 0.80
C PRO A 26 2.28 -1.53 2.24
N ALA A 27 1.97 -2.62 2.94
CA ALA A 27 1.46 -2.61 4.30
C ALA A 27 2.25 -3.61 5.14
N VAL A 28 2.62 -3.19 6.34
CA VAL A 28 3.26 -4.05 7.33
C VAL A 28 2.22 -4.36 8.39
N ARG A 29 1.92 -5.64 8.62
CA ARG A 29 1.08 -6.02 9.76
C ARG A 29 1.83 -5.72 11.05
N ARG A 30 1.12 -5.35 12.11
CA ARG A 30 1.73 -5.16 13.44
C ARG A 30 2.45 -6.46 13.84
N GLY A 31 3.77 -6.38 14.09
CA GLY A 31 4.62 -7.54 14.38
C GLY A 31 5.08 -8.36 13.15
N GLY A 32 4.69 -7.98 11.94
CA GLY A 32 5.15 -8.59 10.69
C GLY A 32 6.37 -7.89 10.11
N ARG A 33 7.06 -8.55 9.18
CA ARG A 33 8.13 -7.94 8.38
C ARG A 33 7.55 -7.27 7.14
N SER A 34 8.17 -6.19 6.68
CA SER A 34 7.97 -5.75 5.29
C SER A 34 8.46 -6.84 4.35
N ASP A 35 7.84 -7.00 3.18
CA ASP A 35 8.19 -8.04 2.20
C ASP A 35 9.57 -7.80 1.54
N GLY A 36 10.62 -7.48 2.30
CA GLY A 36 11.93 -7.09 1.81
C GLY A 36 12.09 -5.60 1.50
N LEU A 37 11.04 -4.79 1.65
CA LEU A 37 11.14 -3.33 1.48
C LEU A 37 11.95 -2.70 2.61
N ARG A 38 13.04 -2.00 2.23
CA ARG A 38 13.82 -1.15 3.14
C ARG A 38 13.28 0.27 3.08
N LEU A 39 12.60 0.68 4.15
CA LEU A 39 11.88 1.96 4.23
C LEU A 39 12.33 2.76 5.45
N ALA A 40 12.53 4.07 5.27
CA ALA A 40 12.51 5.03 6.38
C ALA A 40 11.09 5.53 6.54
N VAL A 41 10.43 5.16 7.64
CA VAL A 41 9.01 5.46 7.90
C VAL A 41 8.90 6.67 8.82
N GLY A 42 8.10 7.66 8.40
CA GLY A 42 7.80 8.85 9.19
C GLY A 42 6.61 8.70 10.13
N ARG A 43 6.22 9.80 10.79
CA ARG A 43 5.05 9.85 11.66
C ARG A 43 3.77 9.61 10.88
N SER A 44 2.79 8.94 11.50
CA SER A 44 1.47 8.71 10.89
C SER A 44 0.83 10.04 10.49
N VAL A 45 0.28 10.10 9.27
CA VAL A 45 -0.42 11.28 8.74
C VAL A 45 -1.92 11.08 8.65
N ALA A 46 -2.39 9.82 8.65
CA ALA A 46 -3.82 9.50 8.62
C ALA A 46 -4.09 8.14 9.27
N THR A 47 -5.34 7.93 9.69
CA THR A 47 -5.82 6.62 10.13
C THR A 47 -7.13 6.31 9.44
N VAL A 48 -7.21 5.13 8.82
CA VAL A 48 -8.38 4.66 8.09
C VAL A 48 -8.94 3.41 8.76
N ARG A 49 -10.25 3.40 8.98
CA ARG A 49 -10.99 2.21 9.42
C ARG A 49 -11.61 1.52 8.22
N HIS A 50 -11.42 0.21 8.11
CA HIS A 50 -11.98 -0.58 7.02
C HIS A 50 -12.46 -1.93 7.53
N SER A 51 -13.67 -2.33 7.13
CA SER A 51 -14.23 -3.62 7.49
C SER A 51 -14.25 -4.51 6.25
N ILE A 52 -13.71 -5.72 6.40
CA ILE A 52 -13.92 -6.84 5.50
C ILE A 52 -14.69 -7.90 6.29
N THR A 53 -15.48 -8.75 5.64
CA THR A 53 -16.50 -9.65 6.24
C THR A 53 -16.21 -10.08 7.69
N TYR A 54 -15.04 -10.68 7.94
CA TYR A 54 -14.66 -11.21 9.26
C TYR A 54 -13.57 -10.43 9.99
N ARG A 55 -13.19 -9.23 9.53
CA ARG A 55 -12.09 -8.43 10.11
C ARG A 55 -12.36 -6.94 10.08
N ARG A 56 -12.08 -6.27 11.20
CA ARG A 56 -12.01 -4.82 11.30
C ARG A 56 -10.54 -4.40 11.27
N LEU A 57 -10.18 -3.64 10.24
CA LEU A 57 -8.84 -3.14 10.02
C LEU A 57 -8.75 -1.69 10.47
N HIS A 58 -7.75 -1.42 11.30
CA HIS A 58 -7.32 -0.06 11.65
C HIS A 58 -5.97 0.15 10.98
N VAL A 59 -5.94 1.01 9.96
CA VAL A 59 -4.79 1.21 9.10
C VAL A 59 -4.22 2.60 9.35
N SER A 60 -3.04 2.66 9.96
CA SER A 60 -2.28 3.89 10.07
C SER A 60 -1.45 4.11 8.81
N VAL A 61 -1.53 5.31 8.25
CA VAL A 61 -0.86 5.67 7.01
C VAL A 61 0.34 6.53 7.36
N HIS A 62 1.52 6.03 7.01
CA HIS A 62 2.79 6.72 7.28
C HIS A 62 3.48 7.09 5.98
N PRO A 63 3.97 8.32 5.79
CA PRO A 63 4.87 8.63 4.70
C PRO A 63 6.15 7.82 4.89
N ALA A 64 6.70 7.28 3.81
CA ALA A 64 7.89 6.45 3.87
C ALA A 64 8.78 6.70 2.65
N ARG A 65 10.09 6.78 2.88
CA ARG A 65 11.09 6.88 1.83
C ARG A 65 11.73 5.52 1.58
N LEU A 66 11.90 5.18 0.32
CA LEU A 66 12.61 3.99 -0.10
C LEU A 66 14.13 4.16 0.17
N LEU A 67 14.75 3.23 0.89
CA LEU A 67 16.19 3.24 1.19
C LEU A 67 17.00 2.36 0.25
N ALA A 68 16.36 1.41 -0.42
CA ALA A 68 16.94 0.55 -1.44
C ALA A 68 15.84 0.14 -2.41
N GLU A 69 16.18 -0.18 -3.66
CA GLU A 69 15.21 -0.62 -4.67
C GLU A 69 14.32 -1.77 -4.14
N PRO A 70 13.02 -1.80 -4.49
CA PRO A 70 12.14 -2.87 -4.05
C PRO A 70 12.64 -4.23 -4.54
N PRO A 71 12.33 -5.32 -3.82
CA PRO A 71 12.58 -6.67 -4.33
C PRO A 71 11.98 -6.86 -5.73
N ARG A 72 12.67 -7.65 -6.57
CA ARG A 72 12.21 -7.91 -7.94
C ARG A 72 10.88 -8.67 -7.93
N GLY A 73 9.96 -8.25 -8.79
CA GLY A 73 8.65 -8.86 -8.96
C GLY A 73 7.57 -8.19 -8.08
N GLY A 74 6.44 -7.86 -8.71
CA GLY A 74 5.24 -7.43 -7.99
C GLY A 74 5.17 -5.95 -7.58
N TYR A 75 6.25 -5.17 -7.62
CA TYR A 75 6.19 -3.73 -7.29
C TYR A 75 6.14 -2.83 -8.52
N ARG A 76 5.40 -1.72 -8.42
CA ARG A 76 5.34 -0.69 -9.46
C ARG A 76 5.04 0.69 -8.87
N PHE A 77 5.71 1.72 -9.38
CA PHE A 77 5.32 3.10 -9.14
C PHE A 77 4.20 3.49 -10.11
N VAL A 78 3.06 3.93 -9.58
CA VAL A 78 1.85 4.23 -10.33
C VAL A 78 1.47 5.69 -10.09
N ALA A 79 1.15 6.42 -11.17
CA ALA A 79 0.68 7.79 -11.07
C ALA A 79 -0.74 7.84 -10.47
N PRO A 80 -1.11 8.91 -9.74
CA PRO A 80 -2.44 9.06 -9.16
C PRO A 80 -3.56 8.84 -10.19
N ALA A 81 -3.42 9.41 -11.39
CA ALA A 81 -4.40 9.32 -12.46
C ALA A 81 -4.59 7.90 -13.04
N ASP A 82 -3.61 7.00 -12.87
CA ASP A 82 -3.68 5.63 -13.39
C ASP A 82 -4.22 4.63 -12.35
N LEU A 83 -4.45 5.06 -11.11
CA LEU A 83 -4.93 4.18 -10.04
C LEU A 83 -6.32 3.62 -10.35
N ASP A 84 -7.18 4.43 -10.96
CA ASP A 84 -8.54 4.01 -11.32
C ASP A 84 -8.57 2.93 -12.39
N ARG A 85 -7.50 2.82 -13.19
CA ARG A 85 -7.34 1.82 -14.24
C ARG A 85 -6.77 0.50 -13.73
N LEU A 86 -6.32 0.46 -12.47
CA LEU A 86 -5.81 -0.76 -11.87
C LEU A 86 -6.88 -1.44 -11.03
N PRO A 87 -6.91 -2.78 -11.01
CA PRO A 87 -7.73 -3.51 -10.07
C PRO A 87 -7.12 -3.36 -8.67
N THR A 88 -7.66 -2.43 -7.86
CA THR A 88 -7.22 -2.14 -6.49
C THR A 88 -8.29 -2.53 -5.47
N SER A 89 -7.92 -2.76 -4.21
CA SER A 89 -8.91 -2.83 -3.14
C SER A 89 -9.63 -1.52 -2.89
N SER A 90 -10.80 -1.62 -2.25
CA SER A 90 -11.48 -0.48 -1.64
C SER A 90 -10.66 0.18 -0.53
N LEU A 91 -9.77 -0.55 0.15
CA LEU A 91 -8.85 0.01 1.14
C LEU A 91 -7.86 0.99 0.49
N VAL A 92 -7.26 0.65 -0.66
CA VAL A 92 -6.36 1.57 -1.38
C VAL A 92 -7.08 2.88 -1.71
N ARG A 93 -8.27 2.79 -2.31
CA ARG A 93 -9.09 3.97 -2.65
C ARG A 93 -9.38 4.82 -1.41
N LYS A 94 -9.73 4.16 -0.29
CA LYS A 94 -10.03 4.84 0.97
C LYS A 94 -8.81 5.52 1.60
N VAL A 95 -7.62 4.92 1.49
CA VAL A 95 -6.37 5.53 1.96
C VAL A 95 -6.02 6.75 1.13
N LEU A 96 -6.15 6.67 -0.19
CA LEU A 96 -5.84 7.79 -1.08
C LEU A 96 -6.80 8.97 -0.85
N ALA A 97 -8.10 8.70 -0.69
CA ALA A 97 -9.09 9.72 -0.38
C ALA A 97 -8.85 10.42 0.97
N ALA A 98 -8.21 9.74 1.94
CA ALA A 98 -7.88 10.31 3.25
C ALA A 98 -6.60 11.16 3.25
N LEU A 99 -5.92 11.29 2.11
CA LEU A 99 -4.66 12.02 1.94
C LEU A 99 -4.80 13.26 1.04
N VAL A 100 -6.00 13.50 0.49
CA VAL A 100 -6.37 14.67 -0.31
C VAL A 100 -7.10 15.66 0.57
#